data_AF-A0A9E4GVP1-F1
#
_entry.id   AF-A0A9E4GVP1-F1
#
_cell.length_a   1.000
_cell.length_b   1.000
_cell.length_c   1.000
_cell.angle_alpha   90.00
_cell.angle_beta   90.00
_cell.angle_gamma   90.00
#
_symmetry.space_group_name_H-M   'P 1'
#
loop_
_entity.id
_entity.type
_entity.pdbx_description
1 polymer ?
#
loop_
_entity_poly.entity_id
_entity_poly.type
_entity_poly.pdbx_seq_one_letter_code
_entity_poly.pdbx_strand_id
1 'polypeptide(L)'
;MPPRSTVYTLPESVRDALDRRIIAAGFGRYADHAGWLAGQGHVIGPAALQRYGRRLRDSVERDRAGAREAAATMTARIHRSNEMARAIDEATGDDPLALPERAVDMCLVRICEAASEEDIDARTLQAAGRLLNDCLRAAEFIRSEREEERKRALRASMGGADAGGRRRGLSPEVAAVIRQVIEGPPEDCDGPMRNEQPRADGRDESA
;
A
#
# COMPACT_ATOMS: atom_id res chain seq x y z
N MET A 1 21.20 48.97 -7.74
CA MET A 1 20.06 48.03 -7.69
C MET A 1 18.78 48.84 -7.90
N PRO A 2 17.89 48.50 -8.85
CA PRO A 2 16.67 49.28 -9.07
C PRO A 2 15.81 49.25 -7.80
N PRO A 3 15.13 50.36 -7.44
CA PRO A 3 14.38 50.44 -6.21
C PRO A 3 13.31 49.36 -6.15
N ARG A 4 13.22 48.66 -5.02
CA ARG A 4 12.13 47.70 -4.75
C ARG A 4 10.80 48.44 -4.93
N SER A 5 9.84 47.80 -5.61
CA SER A 5 8.51 48.39 -5.82
C SER A 5 7.94 48.86 -4.49
N THR A 6 7.43 50.10 -4.43
CA THR A 6 6.75 50.71 -3.27
C THR A 6 5.54 49.89 -2.78
N VAL A 7 5.10 48.91 -3.56
CA VAL A 7 4.06 47.95 -3.14
C VAL A 7 4.58 46.99 -2.04
N TYR A 8 5.86 46.61 -2.06
CA TYR A 8 6.43 45.68 -1.06
C TYR A 8 6.69 46.34 0.29
N THR A 9 6.58 47.67 0.38
CA THR A 9 6.67 48.42 1.63
C THR A 9 5.31 48.62 2.30
N LEU A 10 4.21 48.18 1.66
CA LEU A 10 2.89 48.19 2.28
C LEU A 10 2.83 47.20 3.46
N PRO A 11 2.05 47.51 4.52
CA PRO A 11 1.69 46.53 5.53
C PRO A 11 1.11 45.27 4.90
N GLU A 12 1.39 44.11 5.49
CA GLU A 12 0.97 42.80 4.96
C GLU A 12 -0.54 42.72 4.76
N SER A 13 -1.33 43.16 5.74
CA SER A 13 -2.80 43.18 5.64
C SER A 13 -3.33 44.01 4.46
N VAL A 14 -2.68 45.16 4.16
CA VAL A 14 -3.05 46.02 3.04
C VAL A 14 -2.63 45.38 1.71
N ARG A 15 -1.47 44.72 1.68
CA ARG A 15 -0.98 43.99 0.51
C ARG A 15 -1.87 42.80 0.17
N ASP A 16 -2.29 42.01 1.16
CA ASP A 16 -3.20 40.88 0.95
C ASP A 16 -4.57 41.33 0.45
N ALA A 17 -5.05 42.48 0.93
CA ALA A 17 -6.28 43.09 0.44
C ALA A 17 -6.11 43.59 -1.01
N LEU A 18 -4.98 44.20 -1.34
CA LEU A 18 -4.63 44.60 -2.70
C LEU A 18 -4.55 43.39 -3.64
N ASP A 19 -3.88 42.31 -3.23
CA ASP A 19 -3.74 41.09 -4.01
C ASP A 19 -5.10 40.48 -4.33
N ARG A 20 -5.97 40.34 -3.32
CA ARG A 20 -7.35 39.88 -3.50
C ARG A 20 -8.12 40.76 -4.47
N ARG A 21 -7.99 42.10 -4.39
CA ARG A 21 -8.66 43.03 -5.31
C ARG A 21 -8.13 42.90 -6.74
N ILE A 22 -6.81 42.79 -6.93
CA ILE A 22 -6.18 42.62 -8.25
C ILE A 22 -6.60 41.29 -8.88
N ILE A 23 -6.59 40.21 -8.10
CA ILE A 23 -7.01 38.88 -8.56
C ILE A 23 -8.49 38.88 -8.93
N ALA A 24 -9.37 39.44 -8.09
CA ALA A 24 -10.80 39.52 -8.36
C ALA A 24 -11.13 40.39 -9.59
N ALA A 25 -10.32 41.42 -9.85
CA ALA A 25 -10.45 42.27 -11.04
C ALA A 25 -9.80 41.66 -12.30
N GLY A 26 -9.28 40.43 -12.24
CA GLY A 26 -8.64 39.77 -13.38
C GLY A 26 -7.32 40.42 -13.81
N PHE A 27 -6.56 40.99 -12.85
CA PHE A 27 -5.30 41.71 -13.11
C PHE A 27 -5.47 42.97 -13.96
N GLY A 28 -6.56 43.71 -13.75
CA GLY A 28 -6.86 44.99 -14.40
C GLY A 28 -7.08 46.13 -13.40
N ARG A 29 -7.72 47.23 -13.86
CA ARG A 29 -8.22 48.33 -13.01
C ARG A 29 -7.18 48.95 -12.06
N TYR A 30 -5.93 49.03 -12.50
CA TYR A 30 -4.82 49.56 -11.68
C TYR A 30 -5.01 51.02 -11.24
N ALA A 31 -5.74 51.82 -12.01
CA ALA A 31 -6.11 53.19 -11.63
C ALA A 31 -7.06 53.20 -10.41
N ASP A 32 -8.09 52.35 -10.43
CA ASP A 32 -9.04 52.20 -9.32
C ASP A 32 -8.33 51.69 -8.06
N HIS A 33 -7.40 50.74 -8.23
CA HIS A 33 -6.59 50.21 -7.12
C HIS A 33 -5.64 51.26 -6.54
N ALA A 34 -5.06 52.13 -7.37
CA ALA A 34 -4.26 53.26 -6.93
C ALA A 34 -5.10 54.26 -6.12
N GLY A 35 -6.32 54.56 -6.58
CA GLY A 35 -7.26 55.43 -5.84
C GLY A 35 -7.65 54.84 -4.49
N TRP A 36 -7.91 53.53 -4.43
CA TRP A 36 -8.19 52.83 -3.18
C TRP A 36 -7.02 52.90 -2.19
N LEU A 37 -5.79 52.64 -2.65
CA LEU A 37 -4.59 52.77 -1.81
C LEU A 37 -4.36 54.20 -1.32
N ALA A 38 -4.60 55.20 -2.18
CA ALA A 38 -4.49 56.61 -1.82
C ALA A 38 -5.48 56.99 -0.70
N GLY A 39 -6.70 56.45 -0.74
CA GLY A 39 -7.70 56.61 0.33
C GLY A 39 -7.28 55.99 1.68
N GLN A 40 -6.28 55.10 1.67
CA GLN A 40 -5.67 54.53 2.89
C GLN A 40 -4.34 55.19 3.27
N GLY A 41 -3.95 56.29 2.60
CA GLY A 41 -2.71 57.02 2.85
C GLY A 41 -1.48 56.47 2.10
N HIS A 42 -1.67 55.54 1.16
CA HIS A 42 -0.60 54.95 0.37
C HIS A 42 -0.63 55.43 -1.09
N VAL A 43 0.25 56.36 -1.45
CA VAL A 43 0.32 56.88 -2.83
C VAL A 43 1.20 55.97 -3.68
N ILE A 44 0.57 55.11 -4.49
CA ILE A 44 1.25 54.23 -5.44
C ILE A 44 0.68 54.44 -6.84
N GLY A 45 1.55 54.71 -7.81
CA GLY A 45 1.15 54.94 -9.20
C GLY A 45 0.65 53.68 -9.91
N PRO A 46 -0.28 53.79 -10.88
CA PRO A 46 -0.82 52.65 -11.64
C PRO A 46 0.24 51.78 -12.32
N ALA A 47 1.32 52.39 -12.84
CA ALA A 47 2.42 51.66 -13.49
C ALA A 47 3.19 50.75 -12.51
N ALA A 48 3.30 51.14 -11.24
CA ALA A 48 3.92 50.30 -10.21
C ALA A 48 3.03 49.12 -9.86
N LEU A 49 1.71 49.34 -9.76
CA LEU A 49 0.71 48.29 -9.56
C LEU A 49 0.64 47.33 -10.73
N GLN A 50 0.78 47.80 -11.97
CA GLN A 50 0.79 46.93 -13.15
C GLN A 50 2.00 45.98 -13.16
N ARG A 51 3.20 46.48 -12.83
CA ARG A 51 4.40 45.63 -12.71
C ARG A 51 4.25 44.60 -11.60
N TYR A 52 3.67 45.02 -10.47
CA TYR A 52 3.36 44.15 -9.35
C TYR A 52 2.32 43.08 -9.72
N GLY A 53 1.20 43.48 -10.32
CA GLY A 53 0.12 42.60 -10.76
C GLY A 53 0.58 41.57 -11.79
N ARG A 54 1.55 41.91 -12.66
CA ARG A 54 2.20 40.93 -13.55
C ARG A 54 2.91 39.83 -12.75
N ARG A 55 3.72 40.19 -11.74
CA ARG A 55 4.41 39.21 -10.90
C ARG A 55 3.44 38.37 -10.06
N LEU A 56 2.39 38.99 -9.54
CA LEU A 56 1.34 38.30 -8.80
C LEU A 56 0.64 37.27 -9.70
N ARG A 57 0.29 37.65 -10.93
CA ARG A 57 -0.28 36.73 -11.92
C ARG A 57 0.64 35.55 -12.21
N ASP A 58 1.92 35.81 -12.46
CA ASP A 58 2.89 34.76 -12.72
C ASP A 58 3.02 33.78 -11.54
N SER A 59 2.84 34.27 -10.29
CA SER A 59 2.78 33.41 -9.10
C SER A 59 1.51 32.58 -9.06
N VAL A 60 0.34 33.22 -9.19
CA VAL A 60 -0.96 32.54 -9.16
C VAL A 60 -1.05 31.47 -10.24
N GLU A 61 -0.54 31.74 -11.45
CA GLU A 61 -0.54 30.75 -12.54
C GLU A 61 0.41 29.58 -12.27
N ARG A 62 1.58 29.82 -11.65
CA ARG A 62 2.46 28.73 -11.18
C ARG A 62 1.77 27.87 -10.13
N ASP A 63 1.13 28.49 -9.14
CA ASP A 63 0.46 27.77 -8.06
C ASP A 63 -0.74 26.97 -8.60
N ARG A 64 -1.48 27.53 -9.56
CA ARG A 64 -2.56 26.82 -10.28
C ARG A 64 -2.04 25.66 -11.11
N ALA A 65 -0.91 25.82 -11.80
CA ALA A 65 -0.29 24.75 -12.57
C ALA A 65 0.10 23.58 -11.65
N GLY A 66 0.77 23.87 -10.53
CA GLY A 66 1.12 22.87 -9.53
C GLY A 66 -0.11 22.18 -8.92
N ALA A 67 -1.17 22.94 -8.62
CA ALA A 67 -2.43 22.37 -8.13
C ALA A 67 -3.10 21.44 -9.16
N ARG A 68 -3.06 21.77 -10.46
CA ARG A 68 -3.56 20.91 -11.53
C ARG A 68 -2.76 19.63 -11.66
N GLU A 69 -1.44 19.73 -11.57
CA GLU A 69 -0.55 18.56 -11.60
C GLU A 69 -0.82 17.63 -10.42
N ALA A 70 -0.90 18.18 -9.20
CA ALA A 70 -1.24 17.41 -8.01
C ALA A 70 -2.62 16.74 -8.12
N ALA A 71 -3.62 17.44 -8.66
CA ALA A 71 -4.95 16.89 -8.91
C ALA A 71 -4.94 15.76 -9.96
N ALA A 72 -4.14 15.90 -11.03
CA ALA A 72 -3.98 14.87 -12.06
C ALA A 72 -3.32 13.61 -11.48
N THR A 73 -2.25 13.77 -10.68
CA THR A 73 -1.58 12.68 -9.98
C THR A 73 -2.54 11.97 -9.02
N MET A 74 -3.32 12.72 -8.24
CA MET A 74 -4.32 12.14 -7.34
C MET A 74 -5.41 11.36 -8.11
N THR A 75 -5.89 11.92 -9.22
CA THR A 75 -6.89 11.25 -10.08
C THR A 75 -6.33 9.95 -10.64
N ALA A 76 -5.08 9.95 -11.14
CA ALA A 76 -4.42 8.74 -11.61
C ALA A 76 -4.27 7.67 -10.50
N ARG A 77 -3.96 8.09 -9.27
CA ARG A 77 -3.90 7.19 -8.11
C ARG A 77 -5.26 6.56 -7.79
N ILE A 78 -6.34 7.34 -7.82
CA ILE A 78 -7.70 6.85 -7.60
C ILE A 78 -8.09 5.84 -8.70
N HIS A 79 -7.82 6.15 -9.97
CA HIS A 79 -8.10 5.23 -11.07
C HIS A 79 -7.36 3.90 -10.91
N ARG A 80 -6.05 3.93 -10.62
CA ARG A 80 -5.28 2.72 -10.32
C ARG A 80 -5.88 1.92 -9.15
N SER A 81 -6.30 2.61 -8.08
CA SER A 81 -6.93 1.96 -6.93
C SER A 81 -8.26 1.29 -7.28
N ASN A 82 -9.06 1.90 -8.16
CA ASN A 82 -10.34 1.33 -8.58
C ASN A 82 -10.17 0.13 -9.53
N GLU A 83 -9.18 0.20 -10.43
CA GLU A 83 -8.81 -0.92 -11.29
C GLU A 83 -8.33 -2.12 -10.45
N MET A 84 -7.54 -1.86 -9.40
CA MET A 84 -7.11 -2.86 -8.43
C MET A 84 -8.29 -3.51 -7.72
N ALA A 85 -9.24 -2.72 -7.23
CA ALA A 85 -10.44 -3.24 -6.58
C ALA A 85 -11.24 -4.17 -7.50
N ARG A 86 -11.37 -3.81 -8.79
CA ARG A 86 -12.04 -4.64 -9.80
C ARG A 86 -11.26 -5.92 -10.11
N ALA A 87 -9.94 -5.84 -10.23
CA ALA A 87 -9.11 -7.02 -10.48
C ALA A 87 -9.18 -8.02 -9.32
N ILE A 88 -9.24 -7.52 -8.07
CA ILE A 88 -9.46 -8.37 -6.90
C ILE A 88 -10.85 -9.00 -6.95
N ASP A 89 -11.90 -8.22 -7.23
CA ASP A 89 -13.28 -8.71 -7.33
C ASP A 89 -13.41 -9.82 -8.40
N GLU A 90 -12.86 -9.59 -9.60
CA GLU A 90 -12.87 -10.55 -10.71
C GLU A 90 -12.05 -11.82 -10.39
N ALA A 91 -10.87 -11.68 -9.79
CA ALA A 91 -10.02 -12.81 -9.44
C ALA A 91 -10.54 -13.61 -8.23
N THR A 92 -11.31 -12.97 -7.35
CA THR A 92 -11.93 -13.60 -6.17
C THR A 92 -13.17 -14.40 -6.58
N GLY A 93 -13.94 -13.89 -7.55
CA GLY A 93 -15.19 -14.53 -7.99
C GLY A 93 -16.16 -14.74 -6.83
N ASP A 94 -16.85 -15.88 -6.80
CA ASP A 94 -17.77 -16.25 -5.72
C ASP A 94 -17.08 -16.91 -4.50
N ASP A 95 -15.73 -16.93 -4.44
CA ASP A 95 -14.99 -17.46 -3.27
C ASP A 95 -14.59 -16.31 -2.34
N PRO A 96 -15.42 -15.93 -1.35
CA PRO A 96 -15.12 -14.83 -0.42
C PRO A 96 -13.86 -15.07 0.42
N LEU A 97 -13.31 -16.28 0.43
CA LEU A 97 -12.09 -16.64 1.15
C LEU A 97 -10.81 -16.48 0.31
N ALA A 98 -10.90 -16.27 -1.02
CA ALA A 98 -9.74 -15.98 -1.87
C ALA A 98 -9.27 -14.51 -1.78
N LEU A 99 -10.12 -13.62 -1.27
CA LEU A 99 -9.90 -12.18 -1.19
C LEU A 99 -8.57 -11.82 -0.48
N PRO A 100 -8.21 -12.43 0.67
CA PRO A 100 -7.04 -11.96 1.42
C PRO A 100 -5.71 -12.43 0.83
N GLU A 101 -5.66 -13.61 0.21
CA GLU A 101 -4.47 -14.07 -0.53
C GLU A 101 -4.20 -13.15 -1.75
N ARG A 102 -5.25 -12.81 -2.50
CA ARG A 102 -5.15 -11.87 -3.64
C ARG A 102 -4.82 -10.44 -3.20
N ALA A 103 -5.34 -10.00 -2.06
CA ALA A 103 -5.01 -8.70 -1.48
C ALA A 103 -3.53 -8.61 -1.07
N VAL A 104 -2.92 -9.69 -0.57
CA VAL A 104 -1.49 -9.76 -0.24
C VAL A 104 -0.63 -9.62 -1.50
N ASP A 105 -0.88 -10.44 -2.53
CA ASP A 105 -0.13 -10.41 -3.81
C ASP A 105 -0.14 -8.99 -4.40
N MET A 106 -1.29 -8.34 -4.40
CA MET A 106 -1.49 -7.00 -4.94
C MET A 106 -0.84 -5.91 -4.07
N CYS A 107 -0.92 -6.02 -2.74
CA CYS A 107 -0.20 -5.12 -1.83
C CYS A 107 1.31 -5.17 -2.06
N LEU A 108 1.88 -6.35 -2.29
CA LEU A 108 3.31 -6.52 -2.56
C LEU A 108 3.73 -5.84 -3.87
N VAL A 109 3.01 -6.08 -4.98
CA VAL A 109 3.28 -5.44 -6.27
C VAL A 109 3.28 -3.92 -6.12
N ARG A 110 2.29 -3.37 -5.40
CA ARG A 110 2.18 -1.91 -5.20
C ARG A 110 3.27 -1.36 -4.31
N ILE A 111 3.68 -2.06 -3.26
CA ILE A 111 4.82 -1.63 -2.43
C ILE A 111 6.10 -1.60 -3.28
N CYS A 112 6.31 -2.60 -4.14
CA CYS A 112 7.47 -2.64 -5.05
C CYS A 112 7.44 -1.53 -6.10
N GLU A 113 6.30 -1.32 -6.77
CA GLU A 113 6.13 -0.22 -7.74
C GLU A 113 6.31 1.14 -7.08
N ALA A 114 5.71 1.33 -5.90
CA ALA A 114 5.82 2.58 -5.19
C ALA A 114 7.29 2.79 -4.74
N ALA A 115 7.97 1.75 -4.23
CA ALA A 115 9.40 1.84 -3.86
C ALA A 115 10.33 2.11 -5.06
N SER A 116 9.85 1.88 -6.30
CA SER A 116 10.59 2.21 -7.52
C SER A 116 10.39 3.66 -8.00
N GLU A 117 9.35 4.35 -7.52
CA GLU A 117 9.18 5.79 -7.70
C GLU A 117 10.07 6.52 -6.65
N GLU A 118 11.01 7.38 -7.09
CA GLU A 118 12.12 7.96 -6.29
C GLU A 118 11.72 8.82 -5.06
N ASP A 119 10.43 8.93 -4.70
CA ASP A 119 9.92 9.87 -3.68
C ASP A 119 8.91 9.24 -2.70
N ILE A 120 9.21 8.04 -2.16
CA ILE A 120 8.46 7.53 -1.01
C ILE A 120 9.09 7.96 0.31
N ASP A 121 8.33 8.76 1.07
CA ASP A 121 8.71 9.09 2.43
C ASP A 121 8.56 7.88 3.37
N ALA A 122 9.41 7.83 4.41
CA ALA A 122 9.47 6.72 5.35
C ALA A 122 8.14 6.42 6.06
N ARG A 123 7.26 7.41 6.26
CA ARG A 123 5.95 7.18 6.91
C ARG A 123 5.00 6.45 5.98
N THR A 124 5.00 6.80 4.70
CA THR A 124 4.23 6.10 3.67
C THR A 124 4.67 4.63 3.55
N LEU A 125 5.98 4.37 3.53
CA LEU A 125 6.51 3.01 3.52
C LEU A 125 6.11 2.22 4.77
N GLN A 126 6.19 2.83 5.96
CA GLN A 126 5.81 2.18 7.22
C GLN A 126 4.30 1.88 7.27
N ALA A 127 3.45 2.78 6.77
CA ALA A 127 2.01 2.54 6.69
C ALA A 127 1.69 1.37 5.75
N ALA A 128 2.36 1.30 4.60
CA ALA A 128 2.20 0.20 3.66
C ALA A 128 2.65 -1.15 4.27
N GLY A 129 3.77 -1.17 4.99
CA GLY A 129 4.25 -2.36 5.69
C GLY A 129 3.29 -2.87 6.77
N ARG A 130 2.61 -1.97 7.50
CA ARG A 130 1.57 -2.36 8.47
C ARG A 130 0.37 -3.01 7.79
N LEU A 131 -0.16 -2.39 6.72
CA LEU A 131 -1.28 -2.92 5.97
C LEU A 131 -0.97 -4.29 5.35
N LEU A 132 0.23 -4.47 4.82
CA LEU A 132 0.69 -5.77 4.31
C LEU A 132 0.68 -6.84 5.40
N ASN A 133 1.16 -6.52 6.61
CA ASN A 133 1.17 -7.46 7.73
C ASN A 133 -0.25 -7.85 8.15
N ASP A 134 -1.18 -6.90 8.18
CA ASP A 134 -2.59 -7.17 8.49
C ASP A 134 -3.22 -8.10 7.44
N CYS A 135 -2.96 -7.86 6.15
CA CYS A 135 -3.40 -8.74 5.06
C CYS A 135 -2.80 -10.16 5.19
N LEU A 136 -1.50 -10.27 5.49
CA LEU A 136 -0.82 -11.55 5.69
C LEU A 136 -1.42 -12.35 6.85
N ARG A 137 -1.72 -11.69 7.98
CA ARG A 137 -2.38 -12.32 9.12
C ARG A 137 -3.78 -12.81 8.80
N ALA A 138 -4.56 -12.02 8.06
CA ALA A 138 -5.89 -12.42 7.62
C ALA A 138 -5.84 -13.63 6.66
N ALA A 139 -4.89 -13.64 5.72
CA ALA A 139 -4.70 -14.76 4.81
C ALA A 139 -4.27 -16.05 5.54
N GLU A 140 -3.37 -15.93 6.53
CA GLU A 140 -2.96 -17.06 7.37
C GLU A 140 -4.13 -17.64 8.17
N PHE A 141 -4.93 -16.78 8.79
CA PHE A 141 -6.11 -17.21 9.54
C PHE A 141 -7.07 -18.03 8.66
N ILE A 142 -7.37 -17.55 7.45
CA ILE A 142 -8.26 -18.25 6.52
C ILE A 142 -7.68 -19.58 6.05
N ARG A 143 -6.36 -19.65 5.79
CA ARG A 143 -5.70 -20.92 5.47
C ARG A 143 -5.84 -21.93 6.60
N SER A 144 -5.62 -21.49 7.84
CA SER A 144 -5.76 -22.36 9.01
C SER A 144 -7.20 -22.88 9.19
N GLU A 145 -8.21 -22.04 8.97
CA GLU A 145 -9.62 -22.45 9.01
C GLU A 145 -9.96 -23.45 7.89
N ARG A 146 -9.45 -23.24 6.66
CA ARG A 146 -9.60 -24.19 5.54
C ARG A 146 -8.99 -25.55 5.86
N GLU A 147 -7.79 -25.56 6.45
CA GLU A 147 -7.14 -26.80 6.85
C GLU A 147 -7.93 -27.53 7.93
N GLU A 148 -8.44 -26.81 8.92
CA GLU A 148 -9.27 -27.38 9.97
C GLU A 148 -10.61 -27.90 9.44
N GLU A 149 -11.27 -27.19 8.53
CA GLU A 149 -12.49 -27.67 7.88
C GLU A 149 -12.23 -28.93 7.04
N ARG A 150 -11.12 -28.95 6.30
CA ARG A 150 -10.69 -30.14 5.53
C ARG A 150 -10.39 -31.33 6.44
N LYS A 151 -9.69 -31.11 7.57
CA LYS A 151 -9.44 -32.14 8.59
C LYS A 151 -10.75 -32.64 9.20
N ARG A 152 -11.70 -31.75 9.50
CA ARG A 152 -13.04 -32.12 10.03
C ARG A 152 -13.85 -32.95 9.03
N ALA A 153 -13.90 -32.54 7.77
CA ALA A 153 -14.59 -33.28 6.70
C ALA A 153 -13.98 -34.68 6.48
N LEU A 154 -12.64 -34.77 6.55
CA LEU A 154 -11.93 -36.04 6.46
C LEU A 154 -12.23 -36.96 7.65
N ARG A 155 -12.20 -36.43 8.89
CA ARG A 155 -12.56 -37.17 10.11
C ARG A 155 -14.01 -37.67 10.06
N ALA A 156 -14.95 -36.85 9.59
CA ALA A 156 -16.35 -37.25 9.43
C ALA A 156 -16.51 -38.39 8.39
N SER A 157 -15.78 -38.32 7.28
CA SER A 157 -15.76 -39.37 6.26
C SER A 157 -15.14 -40.68 6.77
N MET A 158 -14.08 -40.60 7.58
CA MET A 158 -13.48 -41.76 8.25
C MET A 158 -14.42 -42.41 9.27
N GLY A 159 -15.15 -41.62 10.06
CA GLY A 159 -16.17 -42.14 10.98
C GLY A 159 -17.29 -42.90 10.24
N GLY A 160 -17.68 -42.41 9.06
CA GLY A 160 -18.60 -43.10 8.15
C GLY A 160 -18.01 -44.37 7.50
N ALA A 161 -16.73 -44.32 7.10
CA ALA A 161 -16.02 -45.45 6.52
C ALA A 161 -15.71 -46.56 7.53
N ASP A 162 -15.42 -46.23 8.79
CA ASP A 162 -15.25 -47.22 9.87
C ASP A 162 -16.59 -47.86 10.26
N ALA A 163 -17.71 -47.13 10.17
CA ALA A 163 -19.04 -47.66 10.38
C ALA A 163 -19.53 -48.51 9.20
N GLY A 164 -19.22 -48.11 7.96
CA GLY A 164 -19.54 -48.82 6.73
C GLY A 164 -18.63 -50.02 6.45
N GLY A 165 -17.34 -49.92 6.80
CA GLY A 165 -16.32 -50.94 6.64
C GLY A 165 -16.47 -52.09 7.64
N ARG A 166 -16.84 -51.79 8.89
CA ARG A 166 -17.29 -52.81 9.86
C ARG A 166 -18.57 -53.53 9.41
N ARG A 167 -19.48 -52.82 8.73
CA ARG A 167 -20.67 -53.43 8.11
C ARG A 167 -20.37 -54.21 6.82
N ARG A 168 -19.23 -53.96 6.16
CA ARG A 168 -18.78 -54.63 4.92
C ARG A 168 -17.60 -55.60 5.10
N GLY A 169 -17.19 -55.90 6.34
CA GLY A 169 -16.20 -56.95 6.64
C GLY A 169 -14.74 -56.59 6.41
N LEU A 170 -14.36 -55.30 6.39
CA LEU A 170 -12.95 -54.91 6.31
C LEU A 170 -12.20 -55.25 7.60
N SER A 171 -11.03 -55.91 7.46
CA SER A 171 -10.14 -56.24 8.59
C SER A 171 -9.64 -54.95 9.27
N PRO A 172 -9.52 -54.93 10.62
CA PRO A 172 -9.02 -53.78 11.39
C PRO A 172 -7.64 -53.29 10.91
N GLU A 173 -6.82 -54.21 10.42
CA GLU A 173 -5.47 -53.97 9.95
C GLU A 173 -5.45 -53.16 8.65
N VAL A 174 -6.39 -53.42 7.74
CA VAL A 174 -6.53 -52.68 6.47
C VAL A 174 -7.06 -51.27 6.72
N ALA A 175 -7.96 -51.10 7.70
CA ALA A 175 -8.43 -49.78 8.11
C ALA A 175 -7.31 -48.93 8.75
N ALA A 176 -6.40 -49.56 9.49
CA ALA A 176 -5.24 -48.90 10.08
C ALA A 176 -4.23 -48.42 9.01
N VAL A 177 -3.98 -49.23 7.98
CA VAL A 177 -3.10 -48.86 6.86
C VAL A 177 -3.69 -47.70 6.04
N ILE A 178 -5.00 -47.73 5.76
CA ILE A 178 -5.68 -46.63 5.05
C ILE A 178 -5.59 -45.34 5.88
N ARG A 179 -5.71 -45.43 7.21
CA ARG A 179 -5.58 -44.29 8.12
C ARG A 179 -4.18 -43.69 8.09
N GLN A 180 -3.14 -44.52 8.12
CA GLN A 180 -1.74 -44.07 8.09
C GLN A 180 -1.36 -43.38 6.76
N VAL A 181 -1.90 -43.86 5.63
CA VAL A 181 -1.67 -43.24 4.32
C VAL A 181 -2.35 -41.87 4.19
N ILE A 182 -3.48 -41.69 4.88
CA ILE A 182 -4.28 -40.46 4.84
C ILE A 182 -3.75 -39.40 5.82
N GLU A 183 -3.27 -39.81 7.00
CA GLU A 183 -2.75 -38.89 8.04
C GLU A 183 -1.31 -38.41 7.76
N GLY A 184 -0.56 -39.09 6.88
CA GLY A 184 0.88 -38.85 6.69
C GLY A 184 1.71 -39.43 7.83
N PRO A 185 3.03 -39.69 7.63
CA PRO A 185 3.84 -40.33 8.67
C PRO A 185 3.92 -39.44 9.93
N PRO A 186 3.89 -40.03 11.13
CA PRO A 186 3.94 -39.27 12.37
C PRO A 186 5.24 -38.45 12.44
N GLU A 187 5.11 -37.14 12.61
CA GLU A 187 6.20 -36.26 13.01
C GLU A 187 6.61 -36.60 14.45
N ASP A 188 7.33 -37.69 14.65
CA ASP A 188 8.07 -38.01 15.87
C ASP A 188 9.05 -39.16 15.59
N CYS A 189 10.13 -38.83 14.87
CA CYS A 189 11.36 -39.62 14.82
C CYS A 189 12.55 -38.68 14.97
N ASP A 190 12.58 -37.90 16.06
CA ASP A 190 13.85 -37.37 16.58
C ASP A 190 14.68 -38.53 17.16
N GLY A 191 15.95 -38.62 16.75
CA GLY A 191 16.79 -39.83 16.76
C GLY A 191 17.16 -40.42 18.13
N PRO A 192 18.00 -41.49 18.16
CA PRO A 192 19.37 -41.37 17.66
C PRO A 192 19.93 -42.64 16.98
N MET A 193 20.53 -42.49 15.80
CA MET A 193 21.51 -43.47 15.33
C MET A 193 22.88 -42.80 15.33
N ARG A 194 23.61 -42.98 16.44
CA ARG A 194 25.07 -42.95 16.42
C ARG A 194 25.49 -44.06 15.48
N ASN A 195 25.93 -43.73 14.27
CA ASN A 195 26.59 -44.69 13.42
C ASN A 195 28.10 -44.44 13.50
N GLU A 196 28.77 -45.42 14.05
CA GLU A 196 30.21 -45.49 14.26
C GLU A 196 30.92 -45.33 12.91
N GLN A 197 31.77 -44.31 12.80
CA GLN A 197 32.76 -44.26 11.72
C GLN A 197 33.81 -45.36 11.98
N PRO A 198 34.10 -46.26 11.03
CA PRO A 198 35.21 -47.18 11.20
C PRO A 198 36.52 -46.39 11.12
N ARG A 199 37.24 -46.33 12.24
CA ARG A 199 38.62 -45.85 12.26
C ARG A 199 39.48 -46.84 11.47
N ALA A 200 39.99 -46.39 10.32
CA ALA A 200 41.14 -47.00 9.70
C ALA A 200 42.35 -46.76 10.62
N ASP A 201 42.70 -47.75 11.43
CA ASP A 201 44.01 -47.83 12.07
C ASP A 201 44.74 -49.03 11.45
N GLY A 202 45.58 -48.71 10.46
CA GLY A 202 46.56 -49.65 9.94
C GLY A 202 47.62 -49.87 11.01
N ARG A 203 47.69 -51.09 11.52
CA ARG A 203 48.86 -51.58 12.24
C ARG A 203 49.45 -52.75 11.47
N ASP A 204 50.47 -52.40 10.69
CA ASP A 204 51.62 -53.24 10.37
C ASP A 204 52.28 -53.71 11.67
N GLU A 205 52.61 -55.01 11.73
CA GLU A 205 53.69 -55.70 12.47
C GLU A 205 53.30 -57.20 12.52
N SER A 206 54.04 -58.23 12.11
CA SER A 206 55.36 -58.44 11.50
C SER A 206 55.47 -59.93 11.16
N ALA A 207 56.07 -60.30 10.02
CA ALA A 207 56.87 -61.53 9.83
C ALA A 207 57.69 -61.43 8.54
#